data_AF-A0A382KAS0-F1
#
_entry.id   AF-A0A382KAS0-F1
#
_cell.length_a   1.000
_cell.length_b   1.000
_cell.length_c   1.000
_cell.angle_alpha   90.00
_cell.angle_beta   90.00
_cell.angle_gamma   90.00
#
_symmetry.space_group_name_H-M   'P 1'
#
loop_
_entity.id
_entity.type
_entity.pdbx_description
1 polymer ?
#
loop_
_entity_poly.entity_id
_entity_poly.type
_entity_poly.pdbx_seq_one_letter_code
_entity_poly.pdbx_strand_id
1 'polypeptide(L)'
;MTAVADMGEVLESLQKLDLVDHDAAGAWPPPPETDPERVTWSKFTRDRSNRRNPELSPDVLAELESMARVDDEGRTPELLDRLAWYAPIHFSAERWGIYITEDAVIKLAGRICGHLSDRQVTDPGIAGEALWSALWTLYFHEAFHHCTESFAIRLELIEKVEHYRTYHREVYRQPSGEDEPLEEALACADMVRRQTMERGMRLIS
;
A
#
# COMPACT_ATOMS: atom_id res chain seq x y z
N MET A 1 8.18 -25.59 -15.12
CA MET A 1 7.76 -24.30 -15.70
C MET A 1 6.41 -23.97 -15.11
N THR A 2 6.37 -23.08 -14.12
CA THR A 2 5.11 -22.53 -13.60
C THR A 2 4.70 -21.44 -14.58
N ALA A 3 3.63 -21.65 -15.35
CA ALA A 3 3.03 -20.58 -16.12
C ALA A 3 2.49 -19.56 -15.10
N VAL A 4 3.02 -18.34 -15.13
CA VAL A 4 2.36 -17.20 -14.48
C VAL A 4 1.14 -16.93 -15.37
N ALA A 5 -0.06 -17.17 -14.84
CA ALA A 5 -1.28 -16.83 -15.55
C ALA A 5 -1.24 -15.33 -15.91
N ASP A 6 -1.61 -15.00 -17.14
CA ASP A 6 -1.75 -13.60 -17.53
C ASP A 6 -2.90 -12.98 -16.73
N MET A 7 -2.73 -11.74 -16.28
CA MET A 7 -3.77 -11.05 -15.52
C MET A 7 -5.06 -10.89 -16.34
N GLY A 8 -4.93 -10.80 -17.67
CA GLY A 8 -6.07 -10.84 -18.58
C GLY A 8 -6.87 -12.15 -18.51
N GLU A 9 -6.18 -13.30 -18.42
CA GLU A 9 -6.83 -14.62 -18.29
C GLU A 9 -7.54 -14.78 -16.95
N VAL A 10 -6.96 -14.24 -15.87
CA VAL A 10 -7.59 -14.24 -14.54
C VAL A 10 -8.88 -13.42 -14.58
N LEU A 11 -8.83 -12.20 -15.11
CA LEU A 11 -10.01 -11.33 -15.20
C LEU A 11 -11.11 -11.96 -16.07
N GLU A 12 -10.75 -12.51 -17.22
CA GLU A 12 -11.71 -13.20 -18.11
C GLU A 12 -12.36 -14.39 -17.40
N SER A 13 -11.60 -15.13 -16.59
CA SER A 13 -12.12 -16.26 -15.82
C SER A 13 -13.11 -15.82 -14.74
N LEU A 14 -12.81 -14.75 -14.01
CA LEU A 14 -13.71 -14.19 -13.00
C LEU A 14 -15.00 -13.65 -13.63
N GLN A 15 -14.89 -12.98 -14.79
CA GLN A 15 -16.05 -12.52 -15.56
C GLN A 15 -16.94 -13.67 -16.03
N LYS A 16 -16.35 -14.76 -16.55
CA LYS A 16 -17.11 -15.95 -16.98
C LYS A 16 -17.85 -16.63 -15.83
N LEU A 17 -17.35 -16.49 -14.61
CA LEU A 17 -17.96 -17.05 -13.40
C LEU A 17 -18.92 -16.09 -12.71
N ASP A 18 -19.16 -14.89 -13.26
CA ASP A 18 -20.00 -13.84 -12.66
C ASP A 18 -19.53 -13.41 -11.25
N LEU A 19 -18.21 -13.34 -11.07
CA LEU A 19 -17.59 -13.05 -9.76
C LEU A 19 -17.11 -11.59 -9.63
N VAL A 20 -17.13 -10.80 -10.70
CA VAL A 20 -16.77 -9.38 -10.68
C VAL A 20 -18.03 -8.50 -10.60
N ASP A 21 -17.89 -7.35 -9.95
CA ASP A 21 -18.96 -6.36 -9.81
C ASP A 21 -18.42 -4.95 -9.97
N HIS A 22 -18.58 -4.42 -11.17
CA HIS A 22 -18.07 -3.10 -11.56
C HIS A 22 -18.94 -1.95 -11.04
N ASP A 23 -20.16 -2.24 -10.59
CA ASP A 23 -21.14 -1.24 -10.15
C ASP A 23 -21.22 -1.14 -8.62
N ALA A 24 -20.70 -2.13 -7.90
CA ALA A 24 -20.51 -2.03 -6.46
C ALA A 24 -19.44 -0.98 -6.14
N ALA A 25 -19.89 0.19 -5.66
CA ALA A 25 -19.02 1.12 -4.97
C ALA A 25 -18.34 0.38 -3.81
N GLY A 26 -17.03 0.12 -3.97
CA GLY A 26 -16.17 -0.33 -2.88
C GLY A 26 -16.17 0.71 -1.75
N ALA A 27 -15.67 0.33 -0.58
CA ALA A 27 -15.39 1.31 0.48
C ALA A 27 -14.19 2.22 0.12
N TRP A 28 -13.53 1.92 -0.99
CA TRP A 28 -12.28 2.54 -1.44
C TRP A 28 -12.52 3.70 -2.40
N PRO A 29 -11.59 4.67 -2.47
CA PRO A 29 -11.56 5.64 -3.55
C PRO A 29 -11.55 4.91 -4.90
N PRO A 30 -12.31 5.37 -5.91
CA PRO A 30 -12.22 4.80 -7.23
C PRO A 30 -10.78 4.98 -7.77
N PRO A 31 -10.29 4.05 -8.60
CA PRO A 31 -9.07 4.28 -9.37
C PRO A 31 -9.12 5.64 -10.08
N PRO A 32 -8.00 6.38 -10.15
CA PRO A 32 -7.94 7.67 -10.83
C PRO A 32 -8.37 7.54 -12.29
N GLU A 33 -9.08 8.56 -12.80
CA GLU A 33 -9.56 8.57 -14.18
C GLU A 33 -8.41 8.64 -15.20
N THR A 34 -7.29 9.26 -14.83
CA THR A 34 -6.06 9.29 -15.61
C THR A 34 -5.14 8.15 -15.21
N ASP A 35 -4.47 7.54 -16.18
CA ASP A 35 -3.46 6.52 -15.89
C ASP A 35 -2.33 7.13 -15.05
N PRO A 36 -2.12 6.64 -13.81
CA PRO A 36 -1.06 7.16 -12.97
C PRO A 36 0.30 6.69 -13.47
N GLU A 37 1.34 7.40 -13.06
CA GLU A 37 2.71 6.96 -13.31
C GLU A 37 2.98 5.59 -12.66
N ARG A 38 3.43 4.62 -13.46
CA ARG A 38 3.77 3.29 -12.97
C ARG A 38 5.15 3.29 -12.31
N VAL A 39 5.18 2.99 -11.02
CA VAL A 39 6.42 2.81 -10.27
C VAL A 39 7.21 1.62 -10.83
N THR A 40 8.40 1.90 -11.38
CA THR A 40 9.30 0.86 -11.90
C THR A 40 10.27 0.40 -10.81
N TRP A 41 9.87 -0.58 -9.99
CA TRP A 41 10.62 -1.06 -8.82
C TRP A 41 12.09 -1.48 -9.11
N SER A 42 12.41 -1.93 -10.32
CA SER A 42 13.78 -2.31 -10.70
C SER A 42 14.76 -1.12 -10.76
N LYS A 43 14.26 0.10 -10.98
CA LYS A 43 15.05 1.34 -10.86
C LYS A 43 15.33 1.68 -9.38
N PHE A 44 14.38 1.33 -8.51
CA PHE A 44 14.37 1.68 -7.10
C PHE A 44 15.18 0.73 -6.20
N THR A 45 15.39 -0.53 -6.60
CA THR A 45 16.19 -1.51 -5.82
C THR A 45 17.69 -1.47 -6.14
N ARG A 46 18.09 -0.92 -7.29
CA ARG A 46 19.49 -0.89 -7.74
C ARG A 46 20.29 0.32 -7.27
N ASP A 47 19.64 1.47 -7.07
CA ASP A 47 20.36 2.72 -6.79
C ASP A 47 20.51 2.98 -5.27
N ARG A 48 21.43 2.23 -4.65
CA ARG A 48 21.76 2.38 -3.22
C ARG A 48 22.48 3.70 -2.91
N SER A 49 23.20 4.26 -3.88
CA SER A 49 23.93 5.53 -3.75
C SER A 49 22.99 6.71 -3.56
N ASN A 50 21.90 6.76 -4.33
CA ASN A 50 20.95 7.86 -4.32
C ASN A 50 20.10 7.92 -3.03
N ARG A 51 19.99 6.81 -2.27
CA ARG A 51 19.31 6.81 -0.96
C ARG A 51 20.04 7.60 0.12
N ARG A 52 21.37 7.56 0.12
CA ARG A 52 22.19 8.19 1.17
C ARG A 52 22.41 9.69 0.96
N ASN A 53 22.22 10.16 -0.26
CA ASN A 53 22.38 11.57 -0.59
C ASN A 53 21.39 11.93 -1.71
N PRO A 54 20.08 11.88 -1.43
CA PRO A 54 19.07 12.17 -2.44
C PRO A 54 19.14 13.66 -2.82
N GLU A 55 19.01 13.94 -4.11
CA GLU A 55 18.76 15.31 -4.59
C GLU A 55 17.29 15.66 -4.32
N LEU A 56 16.97 15.97 -3.06
CA LEU A 56 15.64 16.45 -2.67
C LEU A 56 15.51 17.94 -2.97
N SER A 57 14.35 18.32 -3.53
CA SER A 57 14.06 19.73 -3.73
C SER A 57 13.87 20.44 -2.38
N PRO A 58 14.19 21.75 -2.28
CA PRO A 58 13.92 22.53 -1.08
C PRO A 58 12.44 22.51 -0.66
N ASP A 59 11.53 22.43 -1.63
CA ASP A 59 10.08 22.42 -1.38
C ASP A 59 9.65 21.13 -0.67
N VAL A 60 10.15 19.97 -1.12
CA VAL A 60 9.88 18.67 -0.46
C VAL A 60 10.42 18.65 0.97
N LEU A 61 11.62 19.19 1.20
CA LEU A 61 12.19 19.31 2.54
C LEU A 61 11.34 20.22 3.45
N ALA A 62 10.86 21.35 2.92
CA ALA A 62 9.99 22.26 3.66
C ALA A 62 8.64 21.61 4.03
N GLU A 63 8.05 20.83 3.12
CA GLU A 63 6.83 20.07 3.39
C GLU A 63 7.02 18.99 4.45
N LEU A 64 8.12 18.23 4.36
CA LEU A 64 8.50 17.24 5.39
C LEU A 64 8.67 17.90 6.75
N GLU A 65 9.33 19.05 6.82
CA GLU A 65 9.53 19.80 8.06
C GLU A 65 8.22 20.28 8.66
N SER A 66 7.30 20.76 7.82
CA SER A 66 5.97 21.17 8.25
C SER A 66 5.23 19.99 8.89
N MET A 67 5.23 18.83 8.23
CA MET A 67 4.55 17.62 8.71
C MET A 67 5.20 17.03 9.96
N ALA A 68 6.52 17.10 10.10
CA ALA A 68 7.25 16.62 11.28
C ALA A 68 6.95 17.41 12.56
N ARG A 69 6.37 18.62 12.43
CA ARG A 69 5.99 19.48 13.56
C ARG A 69 4.54 19.31 13.97
N VAL A 70 3.73 18.62 13.17
CA VAL A 70 2.33 18.32 13.50
C VAL A 70 2.31 17.22 14.56
N ASP A 71 1.85 17.57 15.76
CA ASP A 71 1.57 16.61 16.82
C ASP A 71 0.17 16.01 16.61
N ASP A 72 0.14 14.75 16.15
CA ASP A 72 -1.09 14.01 15.81
C ASP A 72 -0.96 12.54 16.25
N GLU A 73 -0.34 12.32 17.42
CA GLU A 73 -0.04 10.98 17.98
C GLU A 73 -1.27 10.04 18.03
N GLY A 74 -2.49 10.58 18.01
CA GLY A 74 -3.74 9.81 18.12
C GLY A 74 -4.38 9.34 16.81
N ARG A 75 -3.89 9.73 15.62
CA ARG A 75 -4.59 9.45 14.32
C ARG A 75 -3.78 8.64 13.31
N THR A 76 -2.71 7.98 13.74
CA THR A 76 -1.80 7.29 12.81
C THR A 76 -2.40 6.06 12.10
N PRO A 77 -3.23 5.20 12.74
CA PRO A 77 -3.90 4.09 12.07
C PRO A 77 -4.89 4.57 11.00
N GLU A 78 -5.76 5.51 11.37
CA GLU A 78 -6.73 6.20 10.50
C GLU A 78 -6.08 6.97 9.33
N LEU A 79 -4.75 7.13 9.38
CA LEU A 79 -3.97 7.79 8.36
C LEU A 79 -3.55 6.82 7.24
N LEU A 80 -3.11 5.59 7.56
CA LEU A 80 -2.62 4.66 6.54
C LEU A 80 -3.74 4.33 5.53
N ASP A 81 -4.94 4.04 6.04
CA ASP A 81 -6.16 3.77 5.26
C ASP A 81 -6.62 4.96 4.40
N ARG A 82 -6.08 6.16 4.62
CA ARG A 82 -6.38 7.38 3.85
C ARG A 82 -5.27 7.78 2.89
N LEU A 83 -4.07 7.25 3.06
CA LEU A 83 -2.87 7.70 2.34
C LEU A 83 -2.55 6.81 1.14
N ALA A 84 -2.94 5.55 1.17
CA ALA A 84 -2.87 4.65 0.03
C ALA A 84 -4.14 3.80 -0.04
N TRP A 85 -4.36 3.14 -1.17
CA TRP A 85 -5.40 2.14 -1.27
C TRP A 85 -5.08 1.09 -2.34
N TYR A 86 -5.52 -0.13 -2.07
CA TYR A 86 -5.62 -1.19 -3.04
C TYR A 86 -7.00 -1.16 -3.71
N ALA A 87 -7.03 -0.98 -5.03
CA ALA A 87 -8.24 -1.13 -5.83
C ALA A 87 -8.39 -2.61 -6.25
N PRO A 88 -9.37 -3.36 -5.71
CA PRO A 88 -9.43 -4.80 -5.93
C PRO A 88 -9.87 -5.16 -7.36
N ILE A 89 -9.35 -6.26 -7.90
CA ILE A 89 -9.71 -6.79 -9.22
C ILE A 89 -11.21 -7.04 -9.32
N HIS A 90 -11.82 -7.55 -8.25
CA HIS A 90 -13.27 -7.84 -8.18
C HIS A 90 -14.15 -6.64 -8.45
N PHE A 91 -13.67 -5.42 -8.18
CA PHE A 91 -14.44 -4.18 -8.34
C PHE A 91 -13.89 -3.27 -9.44
N SER A 92 -12.57 -3.27 -9.62
CA SER A 92 -11.86 -2.29 -10.47
C SER A 92 -11.36 -2.87 -11.80
N ALA A 93 -11.53 -4.16 -12.03
CA ALA A 93 -11.18 -4.84 -13.30
C ALA A 93 -9.78 -4.47 -13.78
N GLU A 94 -9.64 -3.95 -15.00
CA GLU A 94 -8.36 -3.53 -15.61
C GLU A 94 -7.65 -2.40 -14.85
N ARG A 95 -8.38 -1.64 -14.02
CA ARG A 95 -7.85 -0.55 -13.19
C ARG A 95 -7.57 -1.00 -11.75
N TRP A 96 -7.38 -2.29 -11.54
CA TRP A 96 -6.90 -2.80 -10.27
C TRP A 96 -5.46 -2.35 -10.01
N GLY A 97 -5.09 -2.23 -8.74
CA GLY A 97 -3.72 -1.89 -8.38
C GLY A 97 -3.58 -1.24 -7.03
N ILE A 98 -2.33 -0.97 -6.66
CA ILE A 98 -1.99 -0.21 -5.46
C ILE A 98 -1.74 1.23 -5.89
N TYR A 99 -2.47 2.15 -5.27
CA TYR A 99 -2.40 3.58 -5.54
C TYR A 99 -1.81 4.29 -4.33
N ILE A 100 -0.73 5.04 -4.57
CA ILE A 100 -0.02 5.82 -3.55
C ILE A 100 0.22 7.20 -4.15
N THR A 101 -0.17 8.25 -3.44
CA THR A 101 0.10 9.63 -3.86
C THR A 101 1.44 10.11 -3.32
N GLU A 102 2.05 11.08 -4.00
CA GLU A 102 3.28 11.72 -3.50
C GLU A 102 3.05 12.41 -2.14
N ASP A 103 1.94 13.14 -2.02
CA ASP A 103 1.50 13.80 -0.78
C ASP A 103 1.39 12.81 0.38
N ALA A 104 0.90 11.59 0.12
CA ALA A 104 0.84 10.55 1.14
C ALA A 104 2.21 10.11 1.66
N VAL A 105 3.17 9.95 0.75
CA VAL A 105 4.55 9.59 1.10
C VAL A 105 5.19 10.71 1.91
N ILE A 106 5.05 11.97 1.47
CA ILE A 106 5.61 13.14 2.16
C ILE A 106 5.00 13.28 3.57
N LYS A 107 3.68 13.17 3.71
CA LYS A 107 2.99 13.24 5.01
C LYS A 107 3.49 12.18 5.99
N LEU A 108 3.54 10.92 5.57
CA LEU A 108 4.00 9.85 6.44
C LEU A 108 5.49 9.98 6.77
N ALA A 109 6.32 10.35 5.80
CA ALA A 109 7.75 10.57 6.02
C ALA A 109 8.01 11.72 7.00
N GLY A 110 7.27 12.83 6.89
CA GLY A 110 7.35 13.94 7.83
C GLY A 110 7.01 13.47 9.25
N ARG A 111 5.94 12.67 9.42
CA ARG A 111 5.59 12.09 10.73
C ARG A 111 6.70 11.18 11.26
N ILE A 112 7.28 10.30 10.43
CA ILE A 112 8.41 9.46 10.82
C ILE A 112 9.55 10.33 11.36
N CYS A 113 9.91 11.41 10.65
CA CYS A 113 10.94 12.34 11.10
C CYS A 113 10.57 13.09 12.39
N GLY A 114 9.29 13.39 12.60
CA GLY A 114 8.78 14.03 13.81
C GLY A 114 8.99 13.20 15.08
N HIS A 115 9.06 11.87 14.95
CA HIS A 115 9.34 10.93 16.04
C HIS A 115 10.84 10.68 16.27
N LEU A 116 11.73 11.23 15.43
CA LEU A 116 13.17 11.15 15.65
C LEU A 116 13.61 12.15 16.73
N SER A 117 14.51 11.72 17.62
CA SER A 117 14.89 12.45 18.85
C SER A 117 15.33 13.91 18.63
N ASP A 118 15.95 14.21 17.48
CA ASP A 118 16.45 15.54 17.13
C ASP A 118 15.71 16.19 15.96
N ARG A 119 14.58 15.63 15.50
CA ARG A 119 13.80 16.10 14.33
C ARG A 119 14.69 16.44 13.13
N GLN A 120 15.57 15.50 12.77
CA GLN A 120 16.65 15.66 11.77
C GLN A 120 16.14 15.75 10.32
N VAL A 121 14.98 16.34 10.10
CA VAL A 121 14.33 16.49 8.78
C VAL A 121 15.23 17.27 7.79
N THR A 122 16.05 18.20 8.30
CA THR A 122 16.98 19.01 7.51
C THR A 122 18.15 18.22 6.94
N ASP A 123 18.42 17.01 7.44
CA ASP A 123 19.44 16.13 6.88
C ASP A 123 18.87 15.41 5.65
N PRO A 124 19.39 15.66 4.44
CA PRO A 124 18.84 15.06 3.22
C PRO A 124 18.89 13.53 3.21
N GLY A 125 19.89 12.93 3.86
CA GLY A 125 20.00 11.47 3.98
C GLY A 125 18.89 10.88 4.84
N ILE A 126 18.61 11.49 6.01
CA ILE A 126 17.51 11.10 6.88
C ILE A 126 16.16 11.32 6.21
N ALA A 127 15.95 12.48 5.57
CA ALA A 127 14.73 12.77 4.82
C ALA A 127 14.50 11.74 3.69
N GLY A 128 15.56 11.36 2.97
CA GLY A 128 15.53 10.29 1.98
C GLY A 128 15.07 8.97 2.57
N GLU A 129 15.73 8.49 3.62
CA GLU A 129 15.38 7.23 4.27
C GLU A 129 13.96 7.24 4.86
N ALA A 130 13.47 8.39 5.34
CA ALA A 130 12.09 8.55 5.80
C ALA A 130 11.08 8.45 4.66
N LEU A 131 11.32 9.12 3.52
CA LEU A 131 10.50 9.00 2.30
C LEU A 131 10.45 7.54 1.81
N TRP A 132 11.59 6.86 1.81
CA TRP A 132 11.66 5.45 1.46
C TRP A 132 10.90 4.56 2.42
N SER A 133 11.06 4.79 3.72
CA SER A 133 10.35 4.02 4.75
C SER A 133 8.85 4.22 4.60
N ALA A 134 8.39 5.46 4.40
CA ALA A 134 6.99 5.79 4.16
C ALA A 134 6.42 5.07 2.92
N LEU A 135 7.12 5.13 1.78
CA LEU A 135 6.69 4.46 0.56
C LEU A 135 6.55 2.94 0.75
N TRP A 136 7.53 2.31 1.40
CA TRP A 136 7.47 0.86 1.65
C TRP A 136 6.41 0.48 2.68
N THR A 137 6.19 1.31 3.70
CA THR A 137 5.10 1.13 4.67
C THR A 137 3.76 1.10 3.95
N LEU A 138 3.45 2.14 3.16
CA LEU A 138 2.19 2.22 2.40
C LEU A 138 2.06 1.05 1.41
N TYR A 139 3.11 0.77 0.63
CA TYR A 139 3.08 -0.32 -0.34
C TYR A 139 2.84 -1.69 0.32
N PHE A 140 3.49 -2.00 1.43
CA PHE A 140 3.32 -3.31 2.06
C PHE A 140 1.99 -3.48 2.75
N HIS A 141 1.41 -2.39 3.28
CA HIS A 141 0.03 -2.37 3.77
C HIS A 141 -0.93 -2.79 2.64
N GLU A 142 -0.90 -2.07 1.52
CA GLU A 142 -1.79 -2.36 0.39
C GLU A 142 -1.50 -3.71 -0.29
N ALA A 143 -0.25 -4.14 -0.31
CA ALA A 143 0.13 -5.45 -0.83
C ALA A 143 -0.46 -6.59 0.01
N PHE A 144 -0.78 -6.37 1.28
CA PHE A 144 -1.48 -7.34 2.10
C PHE A 144 -2.92 -7.55 1.60
N HIS A 145 -3.67 -6.48 1.35
CA HIS A 145 -5.03 -6.56 0.76
C HIS A 145 -5.02 -7.25 -0.61
N HIS A 146 -4.02 -6.94 -1.44
CA HIS A 146 -3.83 -7.67 -2.70
C HIS A 146 -3.58 -9.17 -2.49
N CYS A 147 -2.84 -9.55 -1.44
CA CYS A 147 -2.62 -10.96 -1.09
C CYS A 147 -3.91 -11.63 -0.59
N THR A 148 -4.73 -10.94 0.19
CA THR A 148 -6.05 -11.41 0.63
C THR A 148 -6.96 -11.70 -0.58
N GLU A 149 -7.06 -10.75 -1.51
CA GLU A 149 -7.84 -10.93 -2.73
C GLU A 149 -7.26 -12.06 -3.60
N SER A 150 -5.95 -12.10 -3.78
CA SER A 150 -5.29 -13.17 -4.56
C SER A 150 -5.56 -14.56 -3.99
N PHE A 151 -5.65 -14.69 -2.66
CA PHE A 151 -6.05 -15.94 -2.02
C PHE A 151 -7.51 -16.28 -2.35
N ALA A 152 -8.42 -15.32 -2.23
CA ALA A 152 -9.83 -15.50 -2.58
C ALA A 152 -10.01 -15.91 -4.06
N ILE A 153 -9.36 -15.21 -5.00
CA ILE A 153 -9.40 -15.55 -6.44
C ILE A 153 -9.01 -17.00 -6.67
N ARG A 154 -7.93 -17.48 -6.03
CA ARG A 154 -7.50 -18.88 -6.18
C ARG A 154 -8.54 -19.86 -5.66
N LEU A 155 -9.20 -19.54 -4.55
CA LEU A 155 -10.26 -20.35 -3.99
C LEU A 155 -11.48 -20.36 -4.92
N GLU A 156 -11.88 -19.20 -5.41
CA GLU A 156 -13.02 -19.00 -6.30
C GLU A 156 -12.85 -19.69 -7.66
N LEU A 157 -11.64 -19.72 -8.22
CA LEU A 157 -11.36 -20.46 -9.44
C LEU A 157 -11.51 -21.98 -9.28
N ILE A 158 -11.28 -22.50 -8.08
CA ILE A 158 -11.42 -23.93 -7.76
C ILE A 158 -12.87 -24.27 -7.42
N GLU A 159 -13.47 -23.49 -6.53
CA GLU A 159 -14.79 -23.77 -5.97
C GLU A 159 -15.93 -23.24 -6.85
N LYS A 160 -15.65 -22.25 -7.70
CA LYS A 160 -16.61 -21.58 -8.58
C LYS A 160 -17.76 -20.91 -7.81
N VAL A 161 -17.45 -20.40 -6.63
CA VAL A 161 -18.38 -19.70 -5.72
C VAL A 161 -17.72 -18.40 -5.30
N GLU A 162 -18.50 -17.34 -5.13
CA GLU A 162 -18.07 -16.03 -4.63
C GLU A 162 -17.59 -16.09 -3.18
N HIS A 163 -16.33 -15.72 -2.95
CA HIS A 163 -15.73 -15.61 -1.62
C HIS A 163 -15.32 -14.18 -1.28
N TYR A 164 -14.61 -13.50 -2.18
CA TYR A 164 -14.02 -12.19 -1.88
C TYR A 164 -15.11 -11.13 -1.65
N ARG A 165 -16.09 -11.03 -2.55
CA ARG A 165 -17.18 -10.06 -2.42
C ARG A 165 -18.07 -10.36 -1.20
N THR A 166 -18.31 -11.63 -0.89
CA THR A 166 -19.04 -12.06 0.32
C THR A 166 -18.30 -11.64 1.58
N TYR A 167 -17.01 -12.00 1.69
CA TYR A 167 -16.15 -11.59 2.80
C TYR A 167 -16.09 -10.06 2.93
N HIS A 168 -15.92 -9.35 1.82
CA HIS A 168 -15.83 -7.89 1.83
C HIS A 168 -17.13 -7.25 2.35
N ARG A 169 -18.30 -7.76 1.93
CA ARG A 169 -19.61 -7.26 2.32
C ARG A 169 -19.97 -7.56 3.78
N GLU A 170 -19.63 -8.76 4.25
CA GLU A 170 -20.14 -9.32 5.51
C GLU A 170 -19.16 -9.25 6.66
N VAL A 171 -17.86 -9.12 6.37
CA VAL A 171 -16.79 -9.09 7.38
C VAL A 171 -16.03 -7.77 7.29
N TYR A 172 -15.40 -7.49 6.15
CA TYR A 172 -14.52 -6.33 6.01
C TYR A 172 -15.27 -4.99 6.20
N ARG A 173 -16.44 -4.82 5.57
CA ARG A 173 -17.26 -3.60 5.69
C ARG A 173 -18.10 -3.54 6.97
N GLN A 174 -18.07 -4.57 7.82
CA GLN A 174 -18.89 -4.65 9.04
C GLN A 174 -17.99 -4.68 10.29
N PRO A 175 -17.19 -3.63 10.56
CA PRO A 175 -16.44 -3.57 11.80
C PRO A 175 -17.39 -3.66 13.00
N SER A 176 -17.05 -4.52 13.96
CA SER A 176 -17.86 -4.67 15.19
C SER A 176 -17.51 -3.55 16.17
N GLY A 177 -18.35 -2.51 16.25
CA GLY A 177 -18.14 -1.41 17.19
C GLY A 177 -17.17 -0.35 16.67
N GLU A 178 -16.23 0.09 17.50
CA GLU A 178 -15.15 1.04 17.12
C GLU A 178 -13.89 0.33 16.57
N ASP A 179 -13.90 -1.01 16.52
CA ASP A 179 -12.73 -1.80 16.12
C ASP A 179 -12.58 -1.85 14.59
N GLU A 180 -11.39 -1.56 14.09
CA GLU A 180 -11.02 -1.77 12.68
C GLU A 180 -11.14 -3.25 12.26
N PRO A 181 -11.38 -3.55 10.96
CA PRO A 181 -11.37 -4.93 10.47
C PRO A 181 -10.06 -5.64 10.82
N LEU A 182 -10.14 -6.93 11.20
CA LEU A 182 -8.94 -7.74 11.52
C LEU A 182 -7.89 -7.72 10.39
N GLU A 183 -8.35 -7.59 9.15
CA GLU A 183 -7.47 -7.46 7.98
C GLU A 183 -6.55 -6.23 8.07
N GLU A 184 -7.05 -5.07 8.52
CA GLU A 184 -6.25 -3.85 8.68
C GLU A 184 -5.16 -4.03 9.74
N ALA A 185 -5.53 -4.62 10.87
CA ALA A 185 -4.58 -4.94 11.93
C ALA A 185 -3.49 -5.92 11.44
N LEU A 186 -3.86 -6.88 10.59
CA LEU A 186 -2.91 -7.82 9.99
C LEU A 186 -2.04 -7.15 8.91
N ALA A 187 -2.60 -6.25 8.09
CA ALA A 187 -1.85 -5.45 7.13
C ALA A 187 -0.78 -4.60 7.83
N CYS A 188 -1.17 -3.93 8.92
CA CYS A 188 -0.28 -3.18 9.79
C CYS A 188 0.84 -4.04 10.40
N ALA A 189 0.53 -5.26 10.82
CA ALA A 189 1.54 -6.18 11.34
C ALA A 189 2.49 -6.69 10.23
N ASP A 190 1.97 -6.98 9.04
CA ASP A 190 2.74 -7.55 7.94
C ASP A 190 3.74 -6.54 7.34
N MET A 191 3.40 -5.24 7.29
CA MET A 191 4.34 -4.20 6.85
C MET A 191 5.63 -4.18 7.70
N VAL A 192 5.53 -4.29 9.03
CA VAL A 192 6.70 -4.31 9.93
C VAL A 192 7.54 -5.58 9.72
N ARG A 193 6.85 -6.72 9.55
CA ARG A 193 7.49 -8.02 9.31
C ARG A 193 8.27 -8.02 7.99
N ARG A 194 7.69 -7.53 6.90
CA ARG A 194 8.34 -7.49 5.57
C ARG A 194 9.51 -6.53 5.54
N GLN A 195 9.40 -5.36 6.17
CA GLN A 195 10.53 -4.43 6.31
C GLN A 195 11.71 -5.06 7.05
N THR A 196 11.44 -5.83 8.11
CA THR A 196 12.48 -6.56 8.85
C THR A 196 13.11 -7.67 8.02
N MET A 197 12.31 -8.40 7.25
CA MET A 197 12.78 -9.49 6.39
C MET A 197 13.65 -8.97 5.23
N GLU A 198 13.30 -7.83 4.64
CA GLU A 198 14.17 -7.15 3.68
C GLU A 198 15.49 -6.69 4.30
N ARG A 199 15.48 -6.16 5.54
CA ARG A 199 16.71 -5.80 6.25
C ARG A 199 17.57 -7.01 6.60
N GLY A 200 16.95 -8.12 7.00
CA GLY A 200 17.62 -9.38 7.33
C GLY A 200 18.30 -10.03 6.12
N MET A 201 17.64 -10.06 4.96
CA MET A 201 18.23 -10.56 3.71
C MET A 201 19.36 -9.66 3.18
N ARG A 202 19.39 -8.37 3.56
CA ARG A 202 20.47 -7.42 3.23
C ARG A 202 21.74 -7.58 4.10
N LEU A 203 21.71 -8.34 5.19
CA LEU A 203 22.88 -8.60 6.07
C LEU A 203 23.65 -9.87 5.68
N ILE A 204 23.10 -10.67 4.77
CA ILE A 204 23.65 -11.98 4.35
C ILE A 204 24.20 -11.95 2.91
N SER A 205 24.22 -10.79 2.26
CA SER A 205 24.76 -10.53 0.92
C SER A 205 25.92 -9.55 0.95
#